data_AF-A0A355BC21-F1
#
_entry.id   AF-A0A355BC21-F1
#
_cell.length_a   1.000
_cell.length_b   1.000
_cell.length_c   1.000
_cell.angle_alpha   90.00
_cell.angle_beta   90.00
_cell.angle_gamma   90.00
#
_symmetry.space_group_name_H-M   'P 1'
#
loop_
_entity.id
_entity.type
_entity.pdbx_description
1 polymer ?
#
loop_
_entity_poly.entity_id
_entity_poly.type
_entity_poly.pdbx_seq_one_letter_code
_entity_poly.pdbx_strand_id
1 'polypeptide(L)'
;IAIAKIIYKYVQEKTRYVSIQLGIGGWKPMLAKNVDRLGYGDCKALTNYTRSLLKVFNIPSYYAIVYAGKKKRNIHQDFASMQGNHVILGIPDTNEIHWLECTSQTQPFGFQGSFTDDRNALIISEDKIDIIKTKSFLNESNSQETKAKIKFTENGTMDCQVIITSKGIEFNEKLFLGKETSDNKTKYYKNKFSQINNLKIAKNELTIDKAKIEMQEILNLKADDFIKKTGDRILLNANILNQILFIPEKYKNRSNPFEIERGYQYIDEIEIEIPKGYKIETKTNEFEINTKFGNYKSKLENYNNTLIFKRSFILKKGYYLKGDYNSYRDFREQIAKKENIKTVLIKE
;
A
#
# COMPACT_ATOMS: atom_id res chain seq x y z
N ILE A 1 -14.50 -6.30 -22.68
CA ILE A 1 -13.32 -5.92 -21.83
C ILE A 1 -11.99 -5.85 -22.58
N ALA A 2 -11.59 -6.83 -23.40
CA ALA A 2 -10.28 -6.82 -24.07
C ALA A 2 -9.99 -5.53 -24.86
N ILE A 3 -10.96 -5.06 -25.65
CA ILE A 3 -10.87 -3.80 -26.41
C ILE A 3 -10.68 -2.59 -25.47
N ALA A 4 -11.40 -2.54 -24.35
CA ALA A 4 -11.27 -1.46 -23.38
C ALA A 4 -9.86 -1.39 -22.75
N LYS A 5 -9.21 -2.53 -22.53
CA LYS A 5 -7.81 -2.58 -22.07
C LYS A 5 -6.85 -1.96 -23.10
N ILE A 6 -7.06 -2.26 -24.38
CA ILE A 6 -6.27 -1.69 -25.48
C ILE A 6 -6.47 -0.17 -25.56
N ILE A 7 -7.72 0.29 -25.51
CA ILE A 7 -8.05 1.72 -25.55
C ILE A 7 -7.44 2.46 -24.36
N TYR A 8 -7.58 1.90 -23.15
CA TYR A 8 -7.01 2.52 -21.95
C TYR A 8 -5.48 2.64 -22.06
N LYS A 9 -4.80 1.57 -22.47
CA LYS A 9 -3.35 1.59 -22.72
C LYS A 9 -2.96 2.62 -23.77
N TYR A 10 -3.68 2.67 -24.90
CA TYR A 10 -3.45 3.67 -25.94
C TYR A 10 -3.55 5.10 -25.40
N VAL A 11 -4.61 5.42 -24.64
CA VAL A 11 -4.77 6.76 -24.05
C VAL A 11 -3.64 7.09 -23.06
N GLN A 12 -3.21 6.12 -22.25
CA GLN A 12 -2.08 6.29 -21.32
C GLN A 12 -0.76 6.61 -22.05
N GLU A 13 -0.52 6.01 -23.22
CA GLU A 13 0.70 6.22 -24.01
C GLU A 13 0.61 7.52 -24.85
N LYS A 14 -0.59 7.90 -25.29
CA LYS A 14 -0.82 9.04 -26.18
C LYS A 14 -0.92 10.38 -25.44
N THR A 15 -1.33 10.38 -24.18
CA THR A 15 -1.71 11.60 -23.47
C THR A 15 -0.93 11.85 -22.18
N ARG A 16 -0.83 13.12 -21.79
CA ARG A 16 -0.29 13.56 -20.49
C ARG A 16 -1.30 14.40 -19.71
N TYR A 17 -1.23 14.32 -18.38
CA TYR A 17 -2.08 15.13 -17.51
C TYR A 17 -1.60 16.58 -17.45
N VAL A 18 -2.53 17.52 -17.64
CA VAL A 18 -2.33 18.96 -17.42
C VAL A 18 -3.54 19.51 -16.69
N SER A 19 -3.34 20.06 -15.50
CA SER A 19 -4.44 20.60 -14.68
C SER A 19 -4.95 21.92 -15.27
N ILE A 20 -6.21 21.95 -15.68
CA ILE A 20 -6.88 23.14 -16.23
C ILE A 20 -8.16 23.40 -15.42
N GLN A 21 -8.20 24.52 -14.71
CA GLN A 21 -9.30 24.84 -13.79
C GLN A 21 -9.84 26.27 -13.97
N LEU A 22 -9.63 26.85 -15.16
CA LEU A 22 -10.04 28.22 -15.44
C LEU A 22 -11.52 28.30 -15.85
N GLY A 23 -12.31 29.05 -15.08
CA GLY A 23 -13.72 29.32 -15.36
C GLY A 23 -14.54 28.06 -15.57
N ILE A 24 -15.33 28.03 -16.66
CA ILE A 24 -16.15 26.87 -17.02
C ILE A 24 -15.31 25.60 -17.30
N GLY A 25 -14.02 25.76 -17.63
CA GLY A 25 -13.08 24.65 -17.80
C GLY A 25 -12.82 23.87 -16.51
N GLY A 26 -13.10 24.46 -15.35
CA GLY A 26 -13.13 23.73 -14.08
C GLY A 26 -14.18 22.61 -14.04
N TRP A 27 -15.21 22.70 -14.89
CA TRP A 27 -16.39 21.82 -14.88
C TRP A 27 -16.61 21.06 -16.19
N LYS A 28 -16.40 21.73 -17.32
CA LYS A 28 -16.66 21.19 -18.66
C LYS A 28 -15.38 20.61 -19.24
N PRO A 29 -15.39 19.32 -19.66
CA PRO A 29 -14.21 18.74 -20.32
C PRO A 29 -13.92 19.44 -21.65
N MET A 30 -12.65 19.46 -22.03
CA MET A 30 -12.26 19.79 -23.40
C MET A 30 -12.89 18.81 -24.41
N LEU A 31 -13.06 19.25 -25.65
CA LEU A 31 -13.54 18.39 -26.73
C LEU A 31 -12.56 17.21 -26.93
N ALA A 32 -13.09 16.00 -27.09
CA ALA A 32 -12.29 14.79 -27.31
C ALA A 32 -11.32 14.93 -28.49
N LYS A 33 -11.77 15.54 -29.60
CA LYS A 33 -10.92 15.85 -30.78
C LYS A 33 -9.72 16.74 -30.45
N ASN A 34 -9.85 17.64 -29.47
CA ASN A 34 -8.75 18.52 -29.08
C ASN A 34 -7.75 17.76 -28.20
N VAL A 35 -8.23 16.88 -27.31
CA VAL A 35 -7.36 16.00 -26.52
C VAL A 35 -6.54 15.09 -27.43
N ASP A 36 -7.19 14.49 -28.44
CA ASP A 36 -6.54 13.65 -29.46
C ASP A 36 -5.41 14.38 -30.20
N ARG A 37 -5.73 15.57 -30.73
CA ARG A 37 -4.80 16.42 -31.48
C ARG A 37 -3.63 16.93 -30.62
N LEU A 38 -3.91 17.35 -29.38
CA LEU A 38 -2.92 18.03 -28.52
C LEU A 38 -2.15 17.07 -27.60
N GLY A 39 -2.66 15.85 -27.38
CA GLY A 39 -2.02 14.85 -26.51
C GLY A 39 -2.01 15.21 -25.02
N TYR A 40 -2.92 16.06 -24.55
CA TYR A 40 -3.03 16.37 -23.12
C TYR A 40 -4.44 16.70 -22.67
N GLY A 41 -4.68 16.61 -21.35
CA GLY A 41 -5.93 17.04 -20.73
C GLY A 41 -5.89 16.93 -19.20
N ASP A 42 -6.89 17.53 -18.55
CA ASP A 42 -7.16 17.34 -17.12
C ASP A 42 -8.01 16.07 -16.88
N CYS A 43 -8.46 15.85 -15.64
CA CYS A 43 -9.22 14.64 -15.27
C CYS A 43 -10.52 14.47 -16.06
N LYS A 44 -11.21 15.58 -16.32
CA LYS A 44 -12.45 15.62 -17.06
C LYS A 44 -12.19 15.33 -18.54
N ALA A 45 -11.17 15.99 -19.11
CA ALA A 45 -10.81 15.86 -20.51
C ALA A 45 -10.32 14.46 -20.87
N LEU A 46 -9.40 13.89 -20.08
CA LEU A 46 -8.87 12.54 -20.33
C LEU A 46 -9.95 11.48 -20.15
N THR A 47 -10.78 11.58 -19.11
CA THR A 47 -11.93 10.67 -18.92
C THR A 47 -12.93 10.76 -20.08
N ASN A 48 -13.27 11.97 -20.52
CA ASN A 48 -14.20 12.17 -21.63
C ASN A 48 -13.63 11.65 -22.96
N TYR A 49 -12.32 11.81 -23.19
CA TYR A 49 -11.64 11.28 -24.37
C TYR A 49 -11.65 9.74 -24.38
N THR A 50 -11.28 9.10 -23.28
CA THR A 50 -11.37 7.63 -23.14
C THR A 50 -12.81 7.14 -23.35
N ARG A 51 -13.80 7.80 -22.73
CA ARG A 51 -15.23 7.49 -22.92
C ARG A 51 -15.65 7.59 -24.39
N SER A 52 -15.19 8.62 -25.09
CA SER A 52 -15.50 8.83 -26.50
C SER A 52 -14.93 7.71 -27.39
N LEU A 53 -13.70 7.27 -27.14
CA LEU A 53 -13.10 6.15 -27.85
C LEU A 53 -13.83 4.82 -27.57
N LEU A 54 -14.20 4.56 -26.31
CA LEU A 54 -14.99 3.38 -25.95
C LEU A 54 -16.35 3.35 -26.66
N LYS A 55 -17.00 4.52 -26.79
CA LYS A 55 -18.30 4.65 -27.47
C LYS A 55 -18.23 4.23 -28.94
N VAL A 56 -17.11 4.48 -29.64
CA VAL A 56 -16.91 4.04 -31.05
C VAL A 56 -17.00 2.51 -31.18
N PHE A 57 -16.59 1.78 -30.14
CA PHE A 57 -16.65 0.31 -30.10
C PHE A 57 -17.90 -0.21 -29.38
N ASN A 58 -18.92 0.63 -29.16
CA ASN A 58 -20.15 0.30 -28.44
C ASN A 58 -19.90 -0.25 -27.02
N ILE A 59 -18.82 0.21 -26.36
CA ILE A 59 -18.52 -0.18 -24.98
C ILE A 59 -19.17 0.84 -24.04
N PRO A 60 -20.20 0.45 -23.26
CA PRO A 60 -20.83 1.35 -22.31
C PRO A 60 -19.84 1.78 -21.23
N SER A 61 -19.96 3.03 -20.78
CA SER A 61 -19.14 3.57 -19.70
C SER A 61 -19.80 4.73 -18.99
N TYR A 62 -19.47 4.87 -17.71
CA TYR A 62 -19.99 5.86 -16.77
C TYR A 62 -18.92 6.92 -16.52
N TYR A 63 -19.25 8.16 -16.84
CA TYR A 63 -18.46 9.30 -16.39
C TYR A 63 -18.74 9.50 -14.90
N ALA A 64 -17.72 9.47 -14.04
CA ALA A 64 -17.92 9.44 -12.61
C ALA A 64 -17.20 10.58 -11.90
N ILE A 65 -17.96 11.43 -11.21
CA ILE A 65 -17.42 12.49 -10.36
C ILE A 65 -17.16 11.90 -8.98
N VAL A 66 -15.97 12.15 -8.43
CA VAL A 66 -15.51 11.61 -7.15
C VAL A 66 -14.66 12.63 -6.39
N TYR A 67 -14.55 12.49 -5.07
CA TYR A 67 -13.52 13.19 -4.30
C TYR A 67 -12.22 12.40 -4.31
N ALA A 68 -11.21 12.90 -5.00
CA ALA A 68 -9.86 12.40 -4.92
C ALA A 68 -9.03 13.09 -3.83
N GLY A 69 -8.10 12.33 -3.24
CA GLY A 69 -7.15 12.86 -2.26
C GLY A 69 -6.64 11.79 -1.29
N LYS A 70 -5.80 12.23 -0.34
CA LYS A 70 -5.27 11.34 0.70
C LYS A 70 -6.37 10.83 1.64
N LYS A 71 -7.25 11.73 2.06
CA LYS A 71 -8.43 11.40 2.87
C LYS A 71 -9.61 11.03 1.98
N LYS A 72 -10.41 10.07 2.41
CA LYS A 72 -11.67 9.68 1.79
C LYS A 72 -12.73 10.71 2.12
N ARG A 73 -13.50 11.06 1.11
CA ARG A 73 -14.69 11.88 1.23
C ARG A 73 -15.73 11.33 0.27
N ASN A 74 -16.96 11.19 0.73
CA ASN A 74 -18.05 10.69 -0.08
C ASN A 74 -18.83 11.83 -0.73
N ILE A 75 -19.43 11.54 -1.87
CA ILE A 75 -20.58 12.31 -2.34
C ILE A 75 -21.80 11.94 -1.50
N HIS A 76 -22.53 12.97 -1.07
CA HIS A 76 -23.74 12.88 -0.26
C HIS A 76 -24.97 13.03 -1.15
N GLN A 77 -25.87 12.04 -1.12
CA GLN A 77 -27.08 12.02 -1.96
C GLN A 77 -28.14 13.03 -1.49
N ASP A 78 -28.17 13.31 -0.20
CA ASP A 78 -29.15 14.13 0.50
C ASP A 78 -28.78 15.62 0.56
N PHE A 79 -27.67 16.03 -0.08
CA PHE A 79 -27.20 17.40 -0.02
C PHE A 79 -26.90 18.00 -1.40
N ALA A 80 -27.76 18.91 -1.85
CA ALA A 80 -27.63 19.60 -3.13
C ALA A 80 -26.51 20.65 -3.09
N SER A 81 -25.34 20.29 -3.60
CA SER A 81 -24.16 21.15 -3.69
C SER A 81 -23.22 20.68 -4.80
N MET A 82 -22.27 21.52 -5.20
CA MET A 82 -21.13 21.05 -5.98
C MET A 82 -20.30 20.07 -5.14
N GLN A 83 -20.27 18.81 -5.55
CA GLN A 83 -19.49 17.76 -4.90
C GLN A 83 -18.50 17.10 -5.86
N GLY A 84 -17.42 16.56 -5.30
CA GLY A 84 -16.29 16.00 -6.03
C GLY A 84 -15.24 17.04 -6.42
N ASN A 85 -14.03 16.55 -6.73
CA ASN A 85 -12.91 17.37 -7.21
C ASN A 85 -12.10 16.64 -8.31
N HIS A 86 -12.53 15.45 -8.72
CA HIS A 86 -11.87 14.61 -9.70
C HIS A 86 -12.88 13.79 -10.48
N VAL A 87 -12.44 13.23 -11.60
CA VAL A 87 -13.27 12.42 -12.48
C VAL A 87 -12.52 11.15 -12.89
N ILE A 88 -13.24 10.04 -12.82
CA ILE A 88 -12.79 8.70 -13.24
C ILE A 88 -13.81 8.09 -14.21
N LEU A 89 -13.47 6.95 -14.82
CA LEU A 89 -14.36 6.22 -15.72
C LEU A 89 -14.74 4.86 -15.14
N GLY A 90 -16.03 4.51 -15.14
CA GLY A 90 -16.50 3.16 -14.83
C GLY A 90 -16.92 2.43 -16.11
N ILE A 91 -16.50 1.18 -16.29
CA ILE A 91 -17.00 0.31 -17.37
C ILE A 91 -17.83 -0.81 -16.71
N PRO A 92 -19.17 -0.80 -16.84
CA PRO A 92 -19.99 -1.88 -16.33
C PRO A 92 -19.68 -3.20 -17.04
N ASP A 93 -19.57 -4.28 -16.28
CA ASP A 93 -19.30 -5.62 -16.79
C ASP A 93 -19.99 -6.67 -15.90
N THR A 94 -21.08 -7.24 -16.41
CA THR A 94 -21.91 -8.28 -15.76
C THR A 94 -22.35 -7.89 -14.33
N ASN A 95 -21.51 -8.14 -13.33
CA ASN A 95 -21.80 -7.92 -11.90
C ASN A 95 -20.81 -6.96 -11.21
N GLU A 96 -19.89 -6.35 -11.96
CA GLU A 96 -18.93 -5.40 -11.43
C GLU A 96 -18.73 -4.18 -12.34
N ILE A 97 -17.99 -3.20 -11.84
CA ILE A 97 -17.58 -2.03 -12.61
C ILE A 97 -16.05 -1.99 -12.61
N HIS A 98 -15.47 -2.03 -13.80
CA HIS A 98 -14.04 -1.78 -13.99
C HIS A 98 -13.80 -0.29 -13.95
N TRP A 99 -13.24 0.18 -12.84
CA TRP A 99 -12.91 1.58 -12.66
C TRP A 99 -11.52 1.90 -13.23
N LEU A 100 -11.44 2.96 -14.02
CA LEU A 100 -10.24 3.43 -14.69
C LEU A 100 -9.85 4.82 -14.20
N GLU A 101 -8.59 4.96 -13.79
CA GLU A 101 -7.97 6.26 -13.54
C GLU A 101 -7.37 6.78 -14.84
N CYS A 102 -8.14 7.59 -15.57
CA CYS A 102 -7.73 8.13 -16.88
C CYS A 102 -6.63 9.18 -16.78
N THR A 103 -6.27 9.68 -15.59
CA THR A 103 -5.15 10.62 -15.44
C THR A 103 -3.80 9.96 -15.16
N SER A 104 -3.78 8.65 -14.93
CA SER A 104 -2.56 7.90 -14.61
C SER A 104 -1.99 7.22 -15.85
N GLN A 105 -0.71 7.46 -16.15
CA GLN A 105 -0.01 6.79 -17.25
C GLN A 105 0.55 5.40 -16.86
N THR A 106 0.32 4.95 -15.61
CA THR A 106 0.92 3.70 -15.13
C THR A 106 -0.02 2.76 -14.40
N GLN A 107 -1.14 3.26 -13.89
CA GLN A 107 -2.06 2.40 -13.15
C GLN A 107 -2.63 1.29 -14.06
N PRO A 108 -2.73 0.05 -13.56
CA PRO A 108 -3.35 -1.03 -14.28
C PRO A 108 -4.82 -0.75 -14.62
N PHE A 109 -5.29 -1.37 -15.70
CA PHE A 109 -6.72 -1.39 -16.02
C PHE A 109 -7.54 -2.01 -14.88
N GLY A 110 -8.66 -1.40 -14.52
CA GLY A 110 -9.56 -1.89 -13.47
C GLY A 110 -9.03 -1.73 -12.05
N PHE A 111 -7.94 -0.98 -11.86
CA PHE A 111 -7.35 -0.70 -10.56
C PHE A 111 -7.53 0.77 -10.17
N GLN A 112 -8.10 0.99 -8.98
CA GLN A 112 -8.16 2.31 -8.34
C GLN A 112 -7.15 2.36 -7.21
N GLY A 113 -6.26 3.35 -7.24
CA GLY A 113 -5.38 3.61 -6.11
C GLY A 113 -6.10 4.26 -4.92
N SER A 114 -5.35 4.51 -3.85
CA SER A 114 -5.83 5.19 -2.63
C SER A 114 -6.43 6.58 -2.89
N PHE A 115 -6.09 7.15 -4.04
CA PHE A 115 -6.56 8.44 -4.51
C PHE A 115 -8.08 8.50 -4.71
N THR A 116 -8.73 7.44 -5.21
CA THR A 116 -10.17 7.47 -5.61
C THR A 116 -11.00 6.24 -5.23
N ASP A 117 -10.37 5.20 -4.66
CA ASP A 117 -11.06 3.99 -4.18
C ASP A 117 -11.97 4.22 -2.95
N ASP A 118 -12.86 3.27 -2.65
CA ASP A 118 -13.70 3.20 -1.45
C ASP A 118 -14.44 4.51 -1.10
N ARG A 119 -15.05 5.14 -2.12
CA ARG A 119 -15.79 6.39 -2.02
C ARG A 119 -17.11 6.31 -2.78
N ASN A 120 -18.10 7.06 -2.34
CA ASN A 120 -19.30 7.28 -3.15
C ASN A 120 -18.98 8.25 -4.30
N ALA A 121 -19.28 7.84 -5.52
CA ALA A 121 -19.08 8.59 -6.75
C ALA A 121 -20.42 8.77 -7.49
N LEU A 122 -20.62 9.94 -8.09
CA LEU A 122 -21.78 10.25 -8.91
C LEU A 122 -21.50 9.80 -10.32
N ILE A 123 -22.17 8.74 -10.77
CA ILE A 123 -22.09 8.25 -12.14
C ILE A 123 -23.09 8.95 -13.03
N ILE A 124 -22.67 9.21 -14.27
CA ILE A 124 -23.44 9.87 -15.31
C ILE A 124 -23.28 9.06 -16.59
N SER A 125 -24.39 8.54 -17.11
CA SER A 125 -24.53 7.94 -18.43
C SER A 125 -25.73 8.55 -19.16
N GLU A 126 -26.05 8.06 -20.36
CA GLU A 126 -27.22 8.55 -21.11
C GLU A 126 -28.52 8.15 -20.41
N ASP A 127 -28.57 6.95 -19.82
CA ASP A 127 -29.79 6.38 -19.24
C ASP A 127 -29.79 6.35 -17.69
N LYS A 128 -28.66 6.68 -17.05
CA LYS A 128 -28.49 6.52 -15.60
C LYS A 128 -27.67 7.65 -14.98
N ILE A 129 -28.24 8.25 -13.93
CA ILE A 129 -27.54 9.09 -12.97
C ILE A 129 -27.77 8.50 -11.59
N ASP A 130 -26.69 8.17 -10.88
CA ASP A 130 -26.77 7.45 -9.61
C ASP A 130 -25.52 7.70 -8.76
N ILE A 131 -25.61 7.48 -7.45
CA ILE A 131 -24.46 7.53 -6.56
C ILE A 131 -24.10 6.11 -6.18
N ILE A 132 -22.94 5.66 -6.65
CA ILE A 132 -22.46 4.30 -6.41
C ILE A 132 -21.10 4.30 -5.71
N LYS A 133 -20.82 3.24 -4.98
CA LYS A 133 -19.55 3.09 -4.28
C LYS A 133 -18.47 2.54 -5.21
N THR A 134 -17.30 3.18 -5.22
CA THR A 134 -16.12 2.70 -5.94
C THR A 134 -15.50 1.47 -5.26
N LYS A 135 -14.62 0.76 -5.98
CA LYS A 135 -13.98 -0.46 -5.47
C LYS A 135 -13.22 -0.17 -4.18
N SER A 136 -13.27 -1.08 -3.21
CA SER A 136 -12.49 -0.98 -1.97
C SER A 136 -11.58 -2.19 -1.81
N PHE A 137 -10.35 -1.97 -1.37
CA PHE A 137 -9.40 -3.03 -1.02
C PHE A 137 -9.38 -3.20 0.50
N LEU A 138 -9.72 -4.40 0.97
CA LEU A 138 -9.80 -4.73 2.39
C LEU A 138 -8.87 -5.90 2.71
N ASN A 139 -8.21 -5.81 3.87
CA ASN A 139 -7.44 -6.89 4.52
C ASN A 139 -6.54 -7.65 3.51
N GLU A 140 -6.88 -8.90 3.17
CA GLU A 140 -6.10 -9.77 2.27
C GLU A 140 -5.87 -9.18 0.88
N SER A 141 -6.84 -8.40 0.38
CA SER A 141 -6.72 -7.70 -0.91
C SER A 141 -5.91 -6.40 -0.84
N ASN A 142 -5.49 -5.99 0.36
CA ASN A 142 -4.57 -4.88 0.63
C ASN A 142 -3.44 -5.35 1.56
N SER A 143 -2.49 -6.08 1.00
CA SER A 143 -1.52 -6.85 1.77
C SER A 143 -0.07 -6.63 1.35
N GLN A 144 0.83 -6.87 2.30
CA GLN A 144 2.27 -7.03 2.06
C GLN A 144 2.75 -8.34 2.68
N GLU A 145 3.42 -9.15 1.88
CA GLU A 145 4.08 -10.38 2.30
C GLU A 145 5.60 -10.16 2.23
N THR A 146 6.32 -10.45 3.31
CA THR A 146 7.80 -10.32 3.38
C THR A 146 8.42 -11.68 3.70
N LYS A 147 9.28 -12.17 2.82
CA LYS A 147 10.10 -13.36 3.07
C LYS A 147 11.56 -12.99 3.07
N ALA A 148 12.30 -13.34 4.11
CA ALA A 148 13.70 -12.98 4.21
C ALA A 148 14.57 -14.08 4.78
N LYS A 149 15.83 -14.09 4.35
CA LYS A 149 16.90 -14.93 4.90
C LYS A 149 18.05 -14.02 5.32
N ILE A 150 18.42 -14.11 6.58
CA ILE A 150 19.43 -13.25 7.22
C ILE A 150 20.57 -14.12 7.71
N LYS A 151 21.79 -13.73 7.33
CA LYS A 151 23.03 -14.32 7.79
C LYS A 151 23.92 -13.26 8.39
N PHE A 152 24.80 -13.68 9.28
CA PHE A 152 25.79 -12.80 9.89
C PHE A 152 27.20 -13.34 9.65
N THR A 153 28.13 -12.44 9.34
CA THR A 153 29.56 -12.76 9.30
C THR A 153 30.15 -12.74 10.70
N GLU A 154 31.36 -13.28 10.87
CA GLU A 154 32.09 -13.26 12.14
C GLU A 154 32.36 -11.84 12.66
N ASN A 155 32.49 -10.88 11.74
CA ASN A 155 32.68 -9.46 12.05
C ASN A 155 31.37 -8.75 12.41
N GLY A 156 30.23 -9.46 12.43
CA GLY A 156 28.92 -8.89 12.77
C GLY A 156 28.22 -8.16 11.63
N THR A 157 28.71 -8.30 10.39
CA THR A 157 28.03 -7.80 9.19
C THR A 157 26.80 -8.65 8.92
N MET A 158 25.65 -8.01 8.66
CA MET A 158 24.43 -8.67 8.20
C MET A 158 24.42 -8.78 6.67
N ASP A 159 24.08 -9.96 6.15
CA ASP A 159 23.71 -10.21 4.75
C ASP A 159 22.27 -10.71 4.73
N CYS A 160 21.38 -9.98 4.07
CA CYS A 160 19.95 -10.25 4.05
C CYS A 160 19.42 -10.27 2.63
N GLN A 161 18.83 -11.39 2.23
CA GLN A 161 18.02 -11.52 1.02
C GLN A 161 16.56 -11.38 1.41
N VAL A 162 15.83 -10.47 0.78
CA VAL A 162 14.42 -10.24 1.06
C VAL A 162 13.60 -10.15 -0.23
N ILE A 163 12.44 -10.81 -0.21
CA ILE A 163 11.39 -10.71 -1.21
C ILE A 163 10.17 -10.06 -0.54
N ILE A 164 9.68 -8.97 -1.12
CA ILE A 164 8.46 -8.29 -0.66
C ILE A 164 7.43 -8.33 -1.77
N THR A 165 6.27 -8.92 -1.50
CA THR A 165 5.13 -8.95 -2.43
C THR A 165 4.03 -8.04 -1.90
N SER A 166 3.57 -7.09 -2.73
CA SER A 166 2.57 -6.08 -2.35
C SER A 166 1.35 -6.15 -3.26
N LYS A 167 0.16 -6.05 -2.68
CA LYS A 167 -1.15 -6.09 -3.37
C LYS A 167 -2.04 -4.92 -2.93
N GLY A 168 -3.00 -4.53 -3.74
CA GLY A 168 -3.97 -3.48 -3.40
C GLY A 168 -3.34 -2.11 -3.18
N ILE A 169 -3.62 -1.46 -2.04
CA ILE A 169 -3.07 -0.13 -1.76
C ILE A 169 -1.57 -0.18 -1.46
N GLU A 170 -1.07 -1.24 -0.83
CA GLU A 170 0.38 -1.46 -0.65
C GLU A 170 1.13 -1.51 -2.00
N PHE A 171 0.49 -2.10 -3.03
CA PHE A 171 0.98 -2.03 -4.41
C PHE A 171 0.94 -0.59 -4.96
N ASN A 172 -0.18 0.12 -4.78
CA ASN A 172 -0.35 1.49 -5.29
C ASN A 172 0.69 2.47 -4.74
N GLU A 173 0.94 2.44 -3.44
CA GLU A 173 1.88 3.36 -2.78
C GLU A 173 3.31 3.18 -3.27
N LYS A 174 3.64 2.02 -3.86
CA LYS A 174 4.97 1.70 -4.37
C LYS A 174 5.09 1.76 -5.89
N LEU A 175 3.97 1.89 -6.61
CA LEU A 175 3.93 1.82 -8.08
C LEU A 175 4.88 2.82 -8.75
N PHE A 176 5.12 3.99 -8.12
CA PHE A 176 6.03 5.01 -8.60
C PHE A 176 7.47 4.48 -8.79
N LEU A 177 7.91 3.52 -7.95
CA LEU A 177 9.24 2.91 -8.04
C LEU A 177 9.50 2.25 -9.39
N GLY A 178 8.45 1.80 -10.11
CA GLY A 178 8.60 1.23 -11.45
C GLY A 178 9.20 2.19 -12.48
N LYS A 179 9.11 3.51 -12.24
CA LYS A 179 9.64 4.57 -13.11
C LYS A 179 10.88 5.28 -12.54
N GLU A 180 11.29 4.94 -11.33
CA GLU A 180 12.41 5.59 -10.66
C GLU A 180 13.77 5.08 -11.14
N THR A 181 14.78 5.95 -11.03
CA THR A 181 16.19 5.59 -11.26
C THR A 181 16.70 4.63 -10.18
N SER A 182 17.80 3.93 -10.47
CA SER A 182 18.45 3.05 -9.48
C SER A 182 18.83 3.80 -8.18
N ASP A 183 19.29 5.05 -8.30
CA ASP A 183 19.69 5.87 -7.16
C ASP A 183 18.49 6.27 -6.29
N ASN A 184 17.37 6.67 -6.92
CA ASN A 184 16.15 7.00 -6.19
C ASN A 184 15.54 5.78 -5.51
N LYS A 185 15.56 4.60 -6.16
CA LYS A 185 15.18 3.32 -5.54
C LYS A 185 16.06 3.01 -4.33
N THR A 186 17.37 3.17 -4.47
CA THR A 186 18.33 2.96 -3.37
C THR A 186 18.02 3.89 -2.20
N LYS A 187 17.76 5.17 -2.44
CA LYS A 187 17.36 6.14 -1.41
C LYS A 187 16.04 5.77 -0.74
N TYR A 188 15.05 5.35 -1.53
CA TYR A 188 13.78 4.86 -1.00
C TYR A 188 13.98 3.67 -0.05
N TYR A 189 14.73 2.65 -0.46
CA TYR A 189 14.98 1.48 0.38
C TYR A 189 15.80 1.79 1.63
N LYS A 190 16.79 2.70 1.54
CA LYS A 190 17.52 3.18 2.72
C LYS A 190 16.59 3.86 3.73
N ASN A 191 15.62 4.64 3.26
CA ASN A 191 14.62 5.27 4.12
C ASN A 191 13.62 4.24 4.70
N LYS A 192 13.17 3.26 3.88
CA LYS A 192 12.25 2.20 4.31
C LYS A 192 12.85 1.33 5.42
N PHE A 193 14.15 1.08 5.36
CA PHE A 193 14.89 0.28 6.34
C PHE A 193 15.82 1.13 7.22
N SER A 194 15.42 2.36 7.54
CA SER A 194 16.26 3.31 8.29
C SER A 194 16.65 2.83 9.69
N GLN A 195 15.95 1.84 10.25
CA GLN A 195 16.30 1.17 11.49
C GLN A 195 17.58 0.33 11.40
N ILE A 196 18.02 0.00 10.18
CA ILE A 196 19.24 -0.75 9.90
C ILE A 196 20.37 0.25 9.68
N ASN A 197 21.20 0.43 10.70
CA ASN A 197 22.38 1.30 10.59
C ASN A 197 23.37 0.75 9.56
N ASN A 198 24.12 1.64 8.91
CA ASN A 198 25.13 1.29 7.89
C ASN A 198 24.61 0.46 6.71
N LEU A 199 23.33 0.61 6.37
CA LEU A 199 22.70 -0.15 5.30
C LEU A 199 23.26 0.21 3.91
N LYS A 200 23.67 -0.83 3.19
CA LYS A 200 24.05 -0.87 1.78
C LYS A 200 23.04 -1.73 1.02
N ILE A 201 22.58 -1.23 -0.13
CA ILE A 201 21.68 -1.97 -1.02
C ILE A 201 22.56 -2.57 -2.13
N ALA A 202 22.85 -3.87 -2.04
CA ALA A 202 23.68 -4.56 -3.03
C ALA A 202 22.88 -4.91 -4.30
N LYS A 203 21.57 -5.14 -4.15
CA LYS A 203 20.66 -5.46 -5.24
C LYS A 203 19.29 -4.86 -4.95
N ASN A 204 18.65 -4.27 -5.96
CA ASN A 204 17.24 -3.93 -5.93
C ASN A 204 16.60 -4.24 -7.29
N GLU A 205 15.87 -5.35 -7.37
CA GLU A 205 15.06 -5.71 -8.53
C GLU A 205 13.58 -5.55 -8.19
N LEU A 206 12.80 -5.12 -9.17
CA LEU A 206 11.38 -4.86 -9.00
C LEU A 206 10.62 -5.34 -10.23
N THR A 207 9.57 -6.12 -10.00
CA THR A 207 8.68 -6.63 -11.04
C THR A 207 7.25 -6.20 -10.73
N ILE A 208 6.53 -5.73 -11.75
CA ILE A 208 5.14 -5.31 -11.64
C ILE A 208 4.30 -6.23 -12.54
N ASP A 209 3.44 -7.02 -11.94
CA ASP A 209 2.41 -7.77 -12.65
C ASP A 209 1.11 -6.94 -12.65
N LYS A 210 0.87 -6.22 -13.75
CA LYS A 210 -0.34 -5.39 -13.92
C LYS A 210 -1.62 -6.22 -14.05
N ALA A 211 -1.53 -7.49 -14.42
CA ALA A 211 -2.71 -8.36 -14.53
C ALA A 211 -3.17 -8.84 -13.16
N LYS A 212 -2.22 -9.18 -12.28
CA LYS A 212 -2.48 -9.58 -10.89
C LYS A 212 -2.60 -8.40 -9.92
N ILE A 213 -2.20 -7.20 -10.35
CA ILE A 213 -2.14 -6.00 -9.50
C ILE A 213 -1.21 -6.29 -8.30
N GLU A 214 -0.03 -6.78 -8.64
CA GLU A 214 0.98 -7.24 -7.69
C GLU A 214 2.35 -6.64 -8.05
N MET A 215 3.11 -6.30 -7.02
CA MET A 215 4.51 -5.89 -7.14
C MET A 215 5.37 -6.80 -6.30
N GLN A 216 6.47 -7.28 -6.88
CA GLN A 216 7.49 -8.03 -6.19
C GLN A 216 8.80 -7.22 -6.17
N GLU A 217 9.35 -7.01 -4.97
CA GLU A 217 10.64 -6.37 -4.70
C GLU A 217 11.62 -7.47 -4.27
N ILE A 218 12.75 -7.65 -4.97
CA ILE A 218 13.84 -8.58 -4.59
C ILE A 218 15.06 -7.75 -4.23
N LEU A 219 15.45 -7.76 -2.95
CA LEU A 219 16.53 -6.93 -2.43
C LEU A 219 17.62 -7.78 -1.77
N ASN A 220 18.88 -7.37 -1.99
CA ASN A 220 20.01 -7.84 -1.20
C ASN A 220 20.52 -6.67 -0.36
N LEU A 221 20.39 -6.80 0.95
CA LEU A 221 20.74 -5.81 1.95
C LEU A 221 22.02 -6.25 2.66
N LYS A 222 22.98 -5.33 2.83
CA LYS A 222 24.16 -5.53 3.66
C LYS A 222 24.24 -4.44 4.71
N ALA A 223 24.58 -4.78 5.94
CA ALA A 223 24.79 -3.78 6.99
C ALA A 223 26.04 -4.15 7.80
N ASP A 224 27.04 -3.29 7.74
CA ASP A 224 28.29 -3.45 8.49
C ASP A 224 28.07 -3.08 9.96
N ASP A 225 28.74 -3.79 10.87
CA ASP A 225 28.63 -3.62 12.33
C ASP A 225 27.17 -3.68 12.84
N PHE A 226 26.34 -4.52 12.20
CA PHE A 226 24.93 -4.66 12.56
C PHE A 226 24.76 -5.34 13.92
N ILE A 227 25.48 -6.45 14.15
CA ILE A 227 25.50 -7.12 15.44
C ILE A 227 26.34 -6.29 16.41
N LYS A 228 25.70 -5.83 17.48
CA LYS A 228 26.40 -5.23 18.63
C LYS A 228 26.46 -6.24 19.77
N LYS A 229 27.68 -6.57 20.19
CA LYS A 229 27.96 -7.42 21.35
C LYS A 229 27.85 -6.60 22.63
N THR A 230 27.24 -7.17 23.66
CA THR A 230 27.17 -6.61 25.02
C THR A 230 27.74 -7.66 25.98
N GLY A 231 29.05 -7.59 26.24
CA GLY A 231 29.78 -8.70 26.85
C GLY A 231 29.74 -9.94 25.94
N ASP A 232 29.36 -11.09 26.50
CA ASP A 232 29.19 -12.35 25.76
C ASP A 232 27.81 -12.50 25.09
N ARG A 233 26.97 -11.46 25.12
CA ARG A 233 25.61 -11.50 24.59
C ARG A 233 25.44 -10.70 23.29
N ILE A 234 24.53 -11.16 22.43
CA ILE A 234 24.01 -10.44 21.27
C ILE A 234 22.52 -10.18 21.50
N LEU A 235 22.10 -8.93 21.29
CA LEU A 235 20.68 -8.52 21.35
C LEU A 235 20.15 -8.31 19.93
N LEU A 236 19.13 -9.08 19.55
CA LEU A 236 18.59 -9.07 18.18
C LEU A 236 17.06 -8.92 18.18
N ASN A 237 16.52 -8.01 17.36
CA ASN A 237 15.08 -8.05 17.04
C ASN A 237 14.84 -9.11 15.96
N ALA A 238 13.89 -10.00 16.16
CA ALA A 238 13.56 -11.03 15.17
C ALA A 238 12.89 -10.43 13.91
N ASN A 239 12.08 -9.39 14.06
CA ASN A 239 11.56 -8.63 12.92
C ASN A 239 12.41 -7.39 12.65
N ILE A 240 13.36 -7.47 11.73
CA ILE A 240 14.26 -6.35 11.41
C ILE A 240 13.71 -5.50 10.27
N LEU A 241 12.85 -6.07 9.41
CA LEU A 241 12.53 -5.50 8.11
C LEU A 241 11.22 -4.71 8.07
N ASN A 242 10.23 -5.10 8.88
CA ASN A 242 8.87 -4.57 8.77
C ASN A 242 8.22 -4.33 10.14
N GLN A 243 8.89 -3.61 11.04
CA GLN A 243 8.41 -3.40 12.42
C GLN A 243 7.18 -2.50 12.49
N ILE A 244 6.23 -2.84 13.35
CA ILE A 244 5.02 -2.04 13.60
C ILE A 244 5.19 -1.27 14.91
N LEU A 245 5.88 -0.13 14.86
CA LEU A 245 6.20 0.67 16.04
C LEU A 245 5.24 1.84 16.31
N PHE A 246 4.33 2.15 15.37
CA PHE A 246 3.41 3.27 15.52
C PHE A 246 2.40 3.04 16.66
N ILE A 247 2.47 3.91 17.65
CA ILE A 247 1.54 4.03 18.78
C ILE A 247 0.78 5.35 18.61
N PRO A 248 -0.58 5.33 18.59
CA PRO A 248 -1.38 6.56 18.58
C PRO A 248 -1.07 7.46 19.79
N GLU A 249 -1.17 8.77 19.59
CA GLU A 249 -0.97 9.76 20.65
C GLU A 249 -1.88 9.51 21.86
N LYS A 250 -1.40 9.82 23.06
CA LYS A 250 -2.20 9.72 24.27
C LYS A 250 -3.03 10.99 24.43
N TYR A 251 -4.36 10.87 24.48
CA TYR A 251 -5.25 11.98 24.83
C TYR A 251 -5.73 11.83 26.26
N LYS A 252 -5.65 12.91 27.06
CA LYS A 252 -6.29 12.94 28.39
C LYS A 252 -7.82 12.93 28.25
N ASN A 253 -8.33 13.79 27.37
CA ASN A 253 -9.75 13.95 27.08
C ASN A 253 -9.97 13.91 25.57
N ARG A 254 -10.56 12.83 25.05
CA ARG A 254 -10.94 12.72 23.63
C ARG A 254 -12.42 13.07 23.48
N SER A 255 -12.72 14.12 22.73
CA SER A 255 -14.11 14.55 22.45
C SER A 255 -14.70 13.85 21.21
N ASN A 256 -13.88 13.62 20.19
CA ASN A 256 -14.33 13.12 18.89
C ASN A 256 -14.15 11.60 18.74
N PRO A 257 -15.01 10.92 17.95
CA PRO A 257 -14.75 9.57 17.47
C PRO A 257 -13.46 9.50 16.63
N PHE A 258 -13.06 8.30 16.23
CA PHE A 258 -11.91 8.11 15.35
C PHE A 258 -12.20 7.09 14.26
N GLU A 259 -11.42 7.16 13.20
CA GLU A 259 -11.55 6.28 12.05
C GLU A 259 -10.21 5.63 11.75
N ILE A 260 -10.23 4.32 11.52
CA ILE A 260 -9.19 3.61 10.79
C ILE A 260 -9.66 3.60 9.34
N GLU A 261 -9.15 4.54 8.55
CA GLU A 261 -9.61 4.77 7.19
C GLU A 261 -9.40 3.56 6.27
N ARG A 262 -8.29 2.82 6.46
CA ARG A 262 -7.92 1.66 5.64
C ARG A 262 -7.48 0.49 6.52
N GLY A 263 -8.02 -0.68 6.19
CA GLY A 263 -7.50 -1.94 6.69
C GLY A 263 -6.41 -2.48 5.77
N TYR A 264 -5.49 -3.26 6.33
CA TYR A 264 -4.38 -3.89 5.60
C TYR A 264 -3.92 -5.15 6.34
N GLN A 265 -3.17 -5.99 5.64
CA GLN A 265 -2.56 -7.18 6.21
C GLN A 265 -1.07 -7.27 5.93
N TYR A 266 -0.27 -7.55 6.96
CA TYR A 266 1.14 -7.90 6.83
C TYR A 266 1.38 -9.35 7.23
N ILE A 267 2.12 -10.07 6.40
CA ILE A 267 2.55 -11.45 6.63
C ILE A 267 4.06 -11.49 6.46
N ASP A 268 4.78 -12.04 7.44
CA ASP A 268 6.24 -12.01 7.42
C ASP A 268 6.80 -13.34 7.88
N GLU A 269 7.78 -13.82 7.13
CA GLU A 269 8.56 -15.02 7.44
C GLU A 269 10.04 -14.67 7.28
N ILE A 270 10.76 -14.64 8.40
CA ILE A 270 12.17 -14.24 8.44
C ILE A 270 12.96 -15.40 9.05
N GLU A 271 13.84 -15.98 8.23
CA GLU A 271 14.83 -16.93 8.67
C GLU A 271 16.11 -16.19 9.07
N ILE A 272 16.62 -16.47 10.27
CA ILE A 272 17.82 -15.84 10.81
C ILE A 272 18.79 -16.94 11.25
N GLU A 273 19.93 -17.02 10.58
CA GLU A 273 21.02 -17.92 10.96
C GLU A 273 21.66 -17.40 12.26
N ILE A 274 21.74 -18.27 13.29
CA ILE A 274 22.41 -17.91 14.54
C ILE A 274 23.92 -17.85 14.28
N PRO A 275 24.63 -16.76 14.66
CA PRO A 275 26.08 -16.67 14.49
C PRO A 275 26.82 -17.86 15.11
N LYS A 276 27.88 -18.32 14.45
CA LYS A 276 28.71 -19.43 14.96
C LYS A 276 29.23 -19.14 16.38
N GLY A 277 29.19 -20.15 17.24
CA GLY A 277 29.62 -20.05 18.64
C GLY A 277 28.67 -19.27 19.54
N TYR A 278 27.39 -19.13 19.13
CA TYR A 278 26.33 -18.59 19.96
C TYR A 278 25.16 -19.56 20.03
N LYS A 279 24.47 -19.55 21.17
CA LYS A 279 23.20 -20.24 21.39
C LYS A 279 22.14 -19.28 21.89
N ILE A 280 20.87 -19.67 21.80
CA ILE A 280 19.75 -18.88 22.33
C ILE A 280 19.78 -18.92 23.86
N GLU A 281 19.91 -17.76 24.50
CA GLU A 281 19.72 -17.60 25.95
C GLU A 281 18.24 -17.32 26.25
N THR A 282 17.66 -16.35 25.54
CA THR A 282 16.23 -16.02 25.66
C THR A 282 15.64 -15.67 24.30
N LYS A 283 14.36 -16.02 24.11
CA LYS A 283 13.60 -15.70 22.90
C LYS A 283 12.19 -15.25 23.25
N THR A 284 11.53 -14.59 22.30
CA THR A 284 10.12 -14.26 22.43
C THR A 284 9.25 -15.50 22.34
N ASN A 285 8.28 -15.60 23.25
CA ASN A 285 7.21 -16.60 23.15
C ASN A 285 6.20 -16.18 22.07
N GLU A 286 5.38 -17.15 21.67
CA GLU A 286 4.22 -16.87 20.84
C GLU A 286 3.33 -15.82 21.52
N PHE A 287 2.83 -14.88 20.72
CA PHE A 287 1.94 -13.83 21.17
C PHE A 287 0.81 -13.65 20.17
N GLU A 288 -0.40 -13.60 20.69
CA GLU A 288 -1.61 -13.39 19.91
C GLU A 288 -2.53 -12.39 20.62
N ILE A 289 -3.07 -11.45 19.87
CA ILE A 289 -4.07 -10.49 20.35
C ILE A 289 -5.11 -10.26 19.25
N ASN A 290 -6.37 -10.49 19.60
CA ASN A 290 -7.52 -10.32 18.72
C ASN A 290 -8.46 -9.27 19.32
N THR A 291 -8.76 -8.23 18.56
CA THR A 291 -9.64 -7.14 18.97
C THR A 291 -10.59 -6.76 17.84
N LYS A 292 -11.56 -5.89 18.13
CA LYS A 292 -12.40 -5.29 17.08
C LYS A 292 -11.60 -4.45 16.07
N PHE A 293 -10.42 -3.95 16.45
CA PHE A 293 -9.57 -3.13 15.59
C PHE A 293 -8.68 -3.96 14.65
N GLY A 294 -8.45 -5.23 14.96
CA GLY A 294 -7.49 -6.04 14.24
C GLY A 294 -7.00 -7.25 15.01
N ASN A 295 -6.16 -8.04 14.33
CA ASN A 295 -5.57 -9.27 14.82
C ASN A 295 -4.05 -9.18 14.68
N TYR A 296 -3.30 -9.66 15.66
CA TYR A 296 -1.85 -9.78 15.58
C TYR A 296 -1.43 -11.12 16.14
N LYS A 297 -0.58 -11.83 15.42
CA LYS A 297 0.04 -13.08 15.86
C LYS A 297 1.51 -13.09 15.46
N SER A 298 2.39 -13.40 16.39
CA SER A 298 3.83 -13.56 16.14
C SER A 298 4.36 -14.80 16.84
N LYS A 299 5.27 -15.52 16.19
CA LYS A 299 5.93 -16.70 16.73
C LYS A 299 7.40 -16.73 16.34
N LEU A 300 8.26 -17.16 17.25
CA LEU A 300 9.69 -17.35 17.02
C LEU A 300 10.08 -18.80 17.34
N GLU A 301 10.34 -19.57 16.29
CA GLU A 301 10.74 -20.97 16.36
C GLU A 301 12.26 -21.11 16.16
N ASN A 302 12.85 -22.19 16.66
CA ASN A 302 14.26 -22.52 16.41
C ASN A 302 14.32 -23.91 15.79
N TYR A 303 14.96 -24.02 14.62
CA TYR A 303 15.19 -25.27 13.91
C TYR A 303 16.62 -25.27 13.39
N ASN A 304 17.42 -26.29 13.74
CA ASN A 304 18.78 -26.49 13.22
C ASN A 304 19.64 -25.21 13.22
N ASN A 305 19.78 -24.56 14.38
CA ASN A 305 20.54 -23.32 14.55
C ASN A 305 20.03 -22.12 13.72
N THR A 306 18.76 -22.16 13.31
CA THR A 306 18.08 -21.09 12.56
C THR A 306 16.83 -20.67 13.32
N LEU A 307 16.71 -19.38 13.60
CA LEU A 307 15.50 -18.77 14.12
C LEU A 307 14.53 -18.50 12.97
N ILE A 308 13.28 -18.97 13.09
CA ILE A 308 12.21 -18.70 12.13
C ILE A 308 11.18 -17.79 12.81
N PHE A 309 11.17 -16.52 12.43
CA PHE A 309 10.17 -15.56 12.86
C PHE A 309 8.99 -15.57 11.88
N LYS A 310 7.79 -15.79 12.40
CA LYS A 310 6.54 -15.70 11.64
C LYS A 310 5.62 -14.66 12.25
N ARG A 311 5.02 -13.82 11.42
CA ARG A 311 4.02 -12.83 11.83
C ARG A 311 2.84 -12.77 10.88
N SER A 312 1.66 -12.58 11.45
CA SER A 312 0.46 -12.10 10.75
C SER A 312 -0.14 -10.92 11.51
N PHE A 313 -0.33 -9.80 10.83
CA PHE A 313 -0.98 -8.61 11.37
C PHE A 313 -2.08 -8.15 10.43
N ILE A 314 -3.29 -7.99 10.96
CA ILE A 314 -4.44 -7.45 10.23
C ILE A 314 -4.94 -6.23 11.00
N LEU A 315 -4.96 -5.07 10.36
CA LEU A 315 -5.68 -3.90 10.84
C LEU A 315 -7.02 -3.81 10.10
N LYS A 316 -8.13 -3.68 10.84
CA LYS A 316 -9.47 -3.59 10.26
C LYS A 316 -9.88 -2.14 10.07
N LYS A 317 -10.35 -1.80 8.87
CA LYS A 317 -11.04 -0.54 8.61
C LYS A 317 -12.24 -0.41 9.57
N GLY A 318 -12.47 0.78 10.11
CA GLY A 318 -13.67 1.01 10.91
C GLY A 318 -13.79 2.43 11.44
N TYR A 319 -15.02 2.80 11.78
CA TYR A 319 -15.35 4.02 12.52
C TYR A 319 -15.68 3.64 13.96
N TYR A 320 -15.02 4.27 14.92
CA TYR A 320 -15.04 3.88 16.32
C TYR A 320 -15.39 5.07 17.21
N LEU A 321 -16.10 4.77 18.30
CA LEU A 321 -16.53 5.81 19.25
C LEU A 321 -15.35 6.32 20.06
N LYS A 322 -15.49 7.50 20.68
CA LYS A 322 -14.43 8.10 21.51
C LYS A 322 -13.97 7.17 22.66
N GLY A 323 -14.89 6.37 23.22
CA GLY A 323 -14.61 5.43 24.31
C GLY A 323 -13.71 4.26 23.91
N ASP A 324 -13.62 3.94 22.62
CA ASP A 324 -12.82 2.84 22.10
C ASP A 324 -11.33 3.19 21.96
N TYR A 325 -10.99 4.47 22.10
CA TYR A 325 -9.67 4.97 21.74
C TYR A 325 -8.57 4.40 22.63
N ASN A 326 -8.81 4.29 23.93
CA ASN A 326 -7.82 3.73 24.85
C ASN A 326 -7.53 2.27 24.50
N SER A 327 -8.56 1.45 24.25
CA SER A 327 -8.38 0.07 23.82
C SER A 327 -7.66 -0.05 22.48
N TYR A 328 -7.90 0.86 21.53
CA TYR A 328 -7.17 0.90 20.26
C TYR A 328 -5.70 1.25 20.48
N ARG A 329 -5.42 2.25 21.31
CA ARG A 329 -4.05 2.64 21.65
C ARG A 329 -3.33 1.50 22.37
N ASP A 330 -3.98 0.83 23.31
CA ASP A 330 -3.42 -0.32 24.04
C ASP A 330 -3.13 -1.51 23.11
N PHE A 331 -4.00 -1.76 22.12
CA PHE A 331 -3.75 -2.74 21.06
C PHE A 331 -2.48 -2.41 20.28
N ARG A 332 -2.32 -1.15 19.85
CA ARG A 332 -1.12 -0.68 19.12
C ARG A 332 0.15 -0.69 19.99
N GLU A 333 0.03 -0.32 21.26
CA GLU A 333 1.14 -0.31 22.22
C GLU A 333 1.62 -1.72 22.55
N GLN A 334 0.71 -2.69 22.73
CA GLN A 334 1.09 -4.09 22.93
C GLN A 334 1.84 -4.66 21.72
N ILE A 335 1.38 -4.36 20.50
CA ILE A 335 2.09 -4.74 19.26
C ILE A 335 3.49 -4.11 19.22
N ALA A 336 3.59 -2.79 19.40
CA ALA A 336 4.87 -2.09 19.36
C ALA A 336 5.87 -2.60 20.42
N LYS A 337 5.39 -2.92 21.63
CA LYS A 337 6.21 -3.55 22.68
C LYS A 337 6.73 -4.91 22.22
N LYS A 338 5.88 -5.74 21.64
CA LYS A 338 6.23 -7.10 21.17
C LYS A 338 7.21 -7.09 20.00
N GLU A 339 7.02 -6.17 19.05
CA GLU A 339 7.93 -5.96 17.91
C GLU A 339 9.33 -5.49 18.33
N ASN A 340 9.46 -4.87 19.51
CA ASN A 340 10.74 -4.36 20.01
C ASN A 340 11.45 -5.28 21.02
N ILE A 341 10.89 -6.47 21.32
CA ILE A 341 11.55 -7.42 22.22
C ILE A 341 12.80 -7.99 21.54
N LYS A 342 13.91 -7.98 22.28
CA LYS A 342 15.18 -8.57 21.86
C LYS A 342 15.19 -10.06 22.19
N THR A 343 15.54 -10.87 21.20
CA THR A 343 16.09 -12.21 21.38
C THR A 343 17.54 -12.05 21.83
N VAL A 344 17.93 -12.80 22.85
CA VAL A 344 19.28 -12.77 23.42
C VAL A 344 20.00 -14.05 23.03
N LEU A 345 21.14 -13.90 22.37
CA LEU A 345 22.06 -14.99 22.09
C LEU A 345 23.27 -14.86 23.02
N ILE A 346 23.76 -15.96 23.57
CA ILE A 346 24.94 -16.00 24.43
C ILE A 346 26.03 -16.83 23.77
N LYS A 347 27.28 -16.38 23.90
CA LYS A 347 28.45 -17.12 23.45
C LYS A 347 28.49 -18.50 24.12
N GLU A 348 28.78 -19.52 23.34
CA GLU A 348 28.93 -20.90 23.83
C GLU A 348 30.16 -21.10 24.71
#